data_AF-A0A3M1YS85-F1
#
_entry.id   AF-A0A3M1YS85-F1
#
_cell.length_a   1.000
_cell.length_b   1.000
_cell.length_c   1.000
_cell.angle_alpha   90.00
_cell.angle_beta   90.00
_cell.angle_gamma   90.00
#
_symmetry.space_group_name_H-M   'P 1'
#
loop_
_entity.id
_entity.type
_entity.pdbx_description
1 polymer ?
#
loop_
_entity_poly.entity_id
_entity_poly.type
_entity_poly.pdbx_seq_one_letter_code
_entity_poly.pdbx_strand_id
1 'polypeptide(L)'
;AIQILWINLVTDGLPAIALGFEPAEPDVMERKPRPVNESIFVQGTGRHIIWVGILIAILTLAGYIVGHTSMGMDPFSRTLGLENMSSSQLESIIRIDQEVIPDDWDLLTPEERLERYLTDEGHVGESHEATANKTLIGEAGRVPRTIAFTVLAFTQMFEVMAIHAGDKLSFFRVWFRKNQLLFWAVLSTFILQLLVIYVPFLQEMLDTSPLNMAEMVLSFILGAAVLFAVEIEKLIIRKEQAAH
;
A
#
# COMPACT_ATOMS: atom_id res chain seq x y z
N ALA A 1 -7.05 3.12 10.12
CA ALA A 1 -6.25 4.30 10.55
C ALA A 1 -4.83 3.90 11.02
N ILE A 2 -4.70 2.87 11.86
CA ILE A 2 -3.40 2.43 12.42
C ILE A 2 -2.38 2.06 11.33
N GLN A 3 -2.82 1.39 10.25
CA GLN A 3 -1.98 1.05 9.10
C GLN A 3 -1.32 2.29 8.44
N ILE A 4 -2.07 3.39 8.27
CA ILE A 4 -1.55 4.63 7.67
C ILE A 4 -0.55 5.29 8.62
N LEU A 5 -0.82 5.26 9.94
CA LEU A 5 0.11 5.76 10.95
C LEU A 5 1.43 4.98 10.92
N TRP A 6 1.36 3.65 10.84
CA TRP A 6 2.53 2.79 10.72
C TRP A 6 3.35 3.14 9.48
N ILE A 7 2.68 3.36 8.35
CA ILE A 7 3.33 3.75 7.11
C ILE A 7 4.10 5.07 7.27
N ASN A 8 3.40 6.13 7.66
CA ASN A 8 3.98 7.48 7.71
C ASN A 8 5.09 7.60 8.77
N LEU A 9 4.99 6.83 9.86
CA LEU A 9 5.95 6.91 10.97
C LEU A 9 7.15 5.98 10.78
N VAL A 10 6.89 4.72 10.46
CA VAL A 10 7.91 3.67 10.51
C VAL A 10 8.46 3.41 9.11
N THR A 11 7.60 3.10 8.14
CA THR A 11 8.09 2.69 6.81
C THR A 11 8.64 3.86 6.01
N ASP A 12 8.04 5.05 6.12
CA ASP A 12 8.53 6.25 5.43
C ASP A 12 9.61 6.99 6.23
N GLY A 13 9.61 6.86 7.55
CA GLY A 13 10.57 7.52 8.43
C GLY A 13 12.01 7.06 8.18
N LEU A 14 12.24 5.75 8.02
CA LEU A 14 13.60 5.22 7.84
C LEU A 14 14.23 5.71 6.51
N PRO A 15 13.57 5.60 5.34
CA PRO A 15 14.13 6.09 4.10
C PRO A 15 14.25 7.61 4.07
N ALA A 16 13.29 8.36 4.65
CA ALA A 16 13.38 9.82 4.73
C ALA A 16 14.62 10.29 5.49
N ILE A 17 14.95 9.65 6.62
CA ILE A 17 16.19 9.93 7.34
C ILE A 17 17.40 9.60 6.47
N ALA A 18 17.40 8.47 5.77
CA ALA A 18 18.51 8.06 4.92
C ALA A 18 18.74 8.98 3.71
N LEU A 19 17.68 9.57 3.14
CA LEU A 19 17.77 10.60 2.10
C LEU A 19 18.47 11.87 2.61
N GLY A 20 18.33 12.19 3.91
CA GLY A 20 19.04 13.30 4.55
C GLY A 20 20.57 13.16 4.56
N PHE A 21 21.08 11.94 4.32
CA PHE A 21 22.52 11.66 4.21
C PHE A 21 22.98 11.51 2.76
N GLU A 22 22.17 11.93 1.77
CA GLU A 22 22.63 11.93 0.39
C GLU A 22 23.79 12.90 0.15
N PRO A 23 24.79 12.49 -0.66
CA PRO A 23 25.89 13.36 -1.02
C PRO A 23 25.38 14.52 -1.89
N ALA A 24 25.93 15.72 -1.65
CA ALA A 24 25.59 16.90 -2.43
C ALA A 24 25.89 16.72 -3.93
N GLU A 25 25.09 17.38 -4.78
CA GLU A 25 25.33 17.40 -6.21
C GLU A 25 26.68 18.06 -6.54
N PRO A 26 27.49 17.51 -7.48
CA PRO A 26 28.82 18.03 -7.78
C PRO A 26 28.84 19.52 -8.20
N ASP A 27 27.78 19.98 -8.85
CA ASP A 27 27.61 21.35 -9.35
C ASP A 27 26.88 22.28 -8.37
N VAL A 28 26.64 21.84 -7.11
CA VAL A 28 25.84 22.62 -6.15
C VAL A 28 26.42 24.01 -5.88
N MET A 29 27.76 24.14 -5.87
CA MET A 29 28.47 25.40 -5.63
C MET A 29 28.60 26.29 -6.87
N GLU A 30 28.30 25.75 -8.05
CA GLU A 30 28.32 26.49 -9.33
C GLU A 30 26.96 27.15 -9.62
N ARG A 31 25.90 26.68 -8.96
CA ARG A 31 24.55 27.22 -9.09
C ARG A 31 24.41 28.53 -8.31
N LYS A 32 23.63 29.47 -8.84
CA LYS A 32 23.27 30.70 -8.11
C LYS A 32 22.45 30.34 -6.86
N PRO A 33 22.58 31.11 -5.76
CA PRO A 33 21.75 30.91 -4.57
C PRO A 33 20.25 30.96 -4.91
N ARG A 34 19.46 30.06 -4.33
CA ARG A 34 18.00 30.04 -4.52
C ARG A 34 17.38 31.32 -3.91
N PRO A 35 16.48 32.03 -4.61
CA PRO A 35 15.79 33.18 -4.05
C PRO A 35 14.91 32.79 -2.86
N VAL A 36 14.89 33.63 -1.81
CA VAL A 36 14.15 33.37 -0.56
C VAL A 36 12.64 33.22 -0.78
N ASN A 37 12.10 33.83 -1.83
CA ASN A 37 10.68 33.79 -2.18
C ASN A 37 10.34 32.67 -3.19
N GLU A 38 11.30 31.80 -3.53
CA GLU A 38 11.03 30.65 -4.40
C GLU A 38 10.34 29.54 -3.59
N SER A 39 9.19 29.08 -4.05
CA SER A 39 8.49 27.96 -3.42
C SER A 39 9.24 26.65 -3.64
N ILE A 40 9.16 25.74 -2.65
CA ILE A 40 9.72 24.38 -2.74
C ILE A 40 9.09 23.53 -3.86
N PHE A 41 7.92 23.94 -4.35
CA PHE A 41 7.19 23.27 -5.43
C PHE A 41 7.57 23.78 -6.83
N VAL A 42 8.42 24.80 -6.92
CA VAL A 42 8.90 25.36 -8.19
C VAL A 42 9.89 24.37 -8.84
N GLN A 43 10.11 24.53 -10.16
CA GLN A 43 11.03 23.69 -10.95
C GLN A 43 10.53 22.27 -11.28
N GLY A 44 9.21 22.04 -11.26
CA GLY A 44 8.61 20.77 -11.65
C GLY A 44 8.28 19.83 -10.49
N THR A 45 8.83 20.06 -9.29
CA THR A 45 8.58 19.26 -8.09
C THR A 45 7.09 19.17 -7.73
N GLY A 46 6.34 20.28 -7.82
CA GLY A 46 4.90 20.28 -7.53
C GLY A 46 4.09 19.40 -8.49
N ARG A 47 4.44 19.41 -9.78
CA ARG A 47 3.80 18.54 -10.79
C ARG A 47 4.11 17.08 -10.52
N HIS A 48 5.37 16.77 -10.20
CA HIS A 48 5.81 15.43 -9.85
C HIS A 48 5.03 14.88 -8.66
N ILE A 49 4.92 15.63 -7.55
CA ILE A 49 4.19 15.22 -6.34
C ILE A 49 2.71 14.92 -6.66
N ILE A 50 2.03 15.78 -7.43
CA ILE A 50 0.62 15.57 -7.78
C ILE A 50 0.46 14.32 -8.65
N TRP A 51 1.29 14.16 -9.67
CA TRP A 51 1.23 13.01 -10.57
C TRP A 51 1.53 11.69 -9.86
N VAL A 52 2.59 11.65 -9.05
CA VAL A 52 2.94 10.46 -8.25
C VAL A 52 1.83 10.17 -7.25
N GLY A 53 1.32 11.15 -6.50
CA GLY A 53 0.23 10.93 -5.56
C GLY A 53 -1.02 10.33 -6.19
N ILE A 54 -1.41 10.81 -7.39
CA ILE A 54 -2.51 10.21 -8.16
C ILE A 54 -2.18 8.77 -8.56
N LEU A 55 -0.96 8.51 -9.02
CA LEU A 55 -0.52 7.17 -9.40
C LEU A 55 -0.54 6.20 -8.20
N ILE A 56 -0.05 6.61 -7.04
CA ILE A 56 -0.10 5.80 -5.80
C ILE A 56 -1.55 5.47 -5.44
N ALA A 57 -2.46 6.44 -5.50
CA ALA A 57 -3.88 6.23 -5.24
C ALA A 57 -4.49 5.20 -6.21
N ILE A 58 -4.19 5.32 -7.51
CA ILE A 58 -4.66 4.38 -8.54
C ILE A 58 -4.11 2.98 -8.29
N LEU A 59 -2.81 2.82 -8.05
CA LEU A 59 -2.17 1.52 -7.83
C LEU A 59 -2.69 0.84 -6.56
N THR A 60 -2.84 1.59 -5.48
CA THR A 60 -3.38 1.09 -4.21
C THR A 60 -4.84 0.66 -4.36
N LEU A 61 -5.65 1.47 -5.03
CA LEU A 61 -7.05 1.13 -5.33
C LEU A 61 -7.15 -0.07 -6.28
N ALA A 62 -6.28 -0.17 -7.29
CA ALA A 62 -6.23 -1.32 -8.19
C ALA A 62 -5.88 -2.60 -7.41
N GLY A 63 -4.90 -2.55 -6.50
CA GLY A 63 -4.59 -3.68 -5.62
C GLY A 63 -5.77 -4.09 -4.75
N TYR A 64 -6.49 -3.12 -4.17
CA TYR A 64 -7.70 -3.36 -3.40
C TYR A 64 -8.80 -4.05 -4.23
N ILE A 65 -9.09 -3.52 -5.43
CA ILE A 65 -10.13 -4.05 -6.32
C ILE A 65 -9.76 -5.46 -6.80
N VAL A 66 -8.53 -5.66 -7.27
CA VAL A 66 -8.04 -6.97 -7.73
C VAL A 66 -8.06 -7.99 -6.59
N GLY A 67 -7.73 -7.57 -5.36
CA GLY A 67 -7.84 -8.39 -4.17
C GLY A 67 -9.25 -8.96 -4.00
N HIS A 68 -10.27 -8.11 -4.05
CA HIS A 68 -11.68 -8.54 -3.94
C HIS A 68 -12.08 -9.47 -5.09
N THR A 69 -11.82 -9.07 -6.34
CA THR A 69 -12.27 -9.84 -7.50
C THR A 69 -11.57 -11.18 -7.63
N SER A 70 -10.29 -11.28 -7.22
CA SER A 70 -9.55 -12.55 -7.20
C SER A 70 -10.14 -13.57 -6.22
N MET A 71 -10.86 -13.09 -5.21
CA MET A 71 -11.56 -13.89 -4.21
C MET A 71 -13.03 -14.12 -4.55
N GLY A 72 -13.49 -13.65 -5.72
CA GLY A 72 -14.89 -13.73 -6.13
C GLY A 72 -15.82 -12.74 -5.40
N MET A 73 -15.27 -11.80 -4.63
CA MET A 73 -16.03 -10.74 -3.96
C MET A 73 -16.29 -9.56 -4.88
N ASP A 74 -17.41 -8.87 -4.67
CA ASP A 74 -17.76 -7.62 -5.36
C ASP A 74 -17.38 -6.40 -4.51
N PRO A 75 -16.31 -5.65 -4.86
CA PRO A 75 -15.84 -4.50 -4.09
C PRO A 75 -16.78 -3.29 -4.10
N PHE A 76 -17.79 -3.28 -4.97
CA PHE A 76 -18.76 -2.18 -5.08
C PHE A 76 -20.07 -2.45 -4.35
N SER A 77 -20.28 -3.69 -3.90
CA SER A 77 -21.43 -4.08 -3.10
C SER A 77 -21.19 -3.85 -1.61
N ARG A 78 -22.24 -3.57 -0.84
CA ARG A 78 -22.13 -3.36 0.62
C ARG A 78 -21.74 -4.65 1.37
N THR A 79 -22.20 -5.79 0.87
CA THR A 79 -22.00 -7.12 1.45
C THR A 79 -20.83 -7.87 0.85
N LEU A 80 -20.08 -7.26 -0.07
CA LEU A 80 -19.00 -7.87 -0.85
C LEU A 80 -19.45 -9.09 -1.70
N GLY A 81 -20.77 -9.28 -1.89
CA GLY A 81 -21.35 -10.44 -2.55
C GLY A 81 -21.28 -11.73 -1.72
N LEU A 82 -20.97 -11.62 -0.42
CA LEU A 82 -20.80 -12.78 0.47
C LEU A 82 -22.08 -13.60 0.60
N GLU A 83 -23.27 -12.97 0.48
CA GLU A 83 -24.56 -13.65 0.57
C GLU A 83 -24.72 -14.81 -0.43
N ASN A 84 -24.00 -14.74 -1.55
CA ASN A 84 -24.03 -15.75 -2.61
C ASN A 84 -22.94 -16.82 -2.47
N MET A 85 -22.11 -16.76 -1.43
CA MET A 85 -20.97 -17.66 -1.22
C MET A 85 -21.31 -18.82 -0.28
N SER A 86 -20.66 -19.96 -0.46
CA SER A 86 -20.71 -21.08 0.49
C SER A 86 -19.74 -20.87 1.66
N SER A 87 -19.96 -21.59 2.77
CA SER A 87 -19.08 -21.58 3.95
C SER A 87 -17.63 -21.92 3.57
N SER A 88 -17.44 -22.93 2.72
CA SER A 88 -16.11 -23.33 2.23
C SER A 88 -15.38 -22.23 1.44
N GLN A 89 -16.12 -21.40 0.70
CA GLN A 89 -15.55 -20.24 0.02
C GLN A 89 -15.18 -19.15 1.03
N LEU A 90 -16.04 -18.91 2.02
CA LEU A 90 -15.74 -17.96 3.10
C LEU A 90 -14.52 -18.39 3.92
N GLU A 91 -14.36 -19.68 4.24
CA GLU A 91 -13.18 -20.20 4.95
C GLU A 91 -11.88 -19.96 4.17
N SER A 92 -11.94 -20.00 2.83
CA SER A 92 -10.77 -19.73 1.98
C SER A 92 -10.37 -18.25 1.97
N ILE A 93 -11.36 -17.36 2.19
CA ILE A 93 -11.20 -15.90 2.25
C ILE A 93 -10.77 -15.49 3.68
N ILE A 94 -11.50 -15.97 4.68
CA ILE A 94 -11.32 -15.72 6.11
C ILE A 94 -10.33 -16.76 6.64
N ARG A 95 -9.04 -16.46 6.44
CA ARG A 95 -7.92 -17.39 6.71
C ARG A 95 -7.57 -17.58 8.18
N ILE A 96 -7.96 -16.63 9.04
CA ILE A 96 -7.52 -16.57 10.45
C ILE A 96 -8.68 -16.87 11.40
N ASP A 97 -9.73 -16.06 11.35
CA ASP A 97 -10.80 -16.08 12.35
C ASP A 97 -12.05 -16.80 11.82
N GLN A 98 -11.90 -18.11 11.58
CA GLN A 98 -12.97 -18.93 11.00
C GLN A 98 -14.20 -19.06 11.92
N GLU A 99 -14.06 -18.76 13.22
CA GLU A 99 -15.17 -18.75 14.19
C GLU A 99 -16.26 -17.73 13.85
N VAL A 100 -15.97 -16.77 12.97
CA VAL A 100 -16.93 -15.76 12.50
C VAL A 100 -17.93 -16.34 11.49
N ILE A 101 -17.65 -17.49 10.88
CA ILE A 101 -18.53 -18.15 9.91
C ILE A 101 -19.57 -18.99 10.68
N PRO A 102 -20.88 -18.72 10.54
CA PRO A 102 -21.92 -19.50 11.21
C PRO A 102 -22.01 -20.94 10.70
N ASP A 103 -22.20 -21.91 11.59
CA ASP A 103 -22.38 -23.33 11.24
C ASP A 103 -23.59 -23.58 10.32
N ASP A 104 -24.62 -22.72 10.41
CA ASP A 104 -25.85 -22.81 9.62
C ASP A 104 -25.76 -22.09 8.26
N TRP A 105 -24.60 -21.50 7.92
CA TRP A 105 -24.44 -20.62 6.75
C TRP A 105 -24.96 -21.24 5.45
N ASP A 106 -24.59 -22.48 5.17
CA ASP A 106 -24.97 -23.18 3.94
C ASP A 106 -26.44 -23.65 3.90
N LEU A 107 -27.14 -23.61 5.04
CA LEU A 107 -28.55 -23.98 5.13
C LEU A 107 -29.48 -22.79 4.84
N LEU A 108 -28.94 -21.58 4.85
CA LEU A 108 -29.71 -20.34 4.70
C LEU A 108 -29.71 -19.87 3.24
N THR A 109 -30.83 -19.24 2.85
CA THR A 109 -30.93 -18.52 1.58
C THR A 109 -30.09 -17.23 1.59
N PRO A 110 -29.68 -16.69 0.43
CA PRO A 110 -28.96 -15.42 0.36
C PRO A 110 -29.68 -14.26 1.06
N GLU A 111 -31.01 -14.23 1.01
CA GLU A 111 -31.85 -13.23 1.67
C GLU A 111 -31.78 -13.35 3.19
N GLU A 112 -31.85 -14.57 3.73
CA GLU A 112 -31.71 -14.82 5.18
C GLU A 112 -30.29 -14.51 5.69
N ARG A 113 -29.26 -14.80 4.87
CA ARG A 113 -27.86 -14.41 5.19
C ARG A 113 -27.71 -12.90 5.24
N LEU A 114 -28.33 -12.21 4.29
CA LEU A 114 -28.34 -10.75 4.22
C LEU A 114 -28.93 -10.17 5.51
N GLU A 115 -30.13 -10.61 5.89
CA GLU A 115 -30.87 -10.10 7.05
C GLU A 115 -30.25 -10.50 8.40
N ARG A 116 -29.64 -11.69 8.49
CA ARG A 116 -29.14 -12.21 9.78
C ARG A 116 -27.70 -11.79 10.09
N TYR A 117 -26.83 -11.76 9.08
CA TYR A 117 -25.39 -11.65 9.30
C TYR A 117 -24.73 -10.47 8.58
N LEU A 118 -25.38 -9.89 7.56
CA LEU A 118 -24.78 -8.87 6.71
C LEU A 118 -25.46 -7.49 6.81
N THR A 119 -26.65 -7.40 7.41
CA THR A 119 -27.30 -6.12 7.73
C THR A 119 -26.76 -5.55 9.05
N ASP A 120 -25.74 -4.71 8.94
CA ASP A 120 -25.14 -3.99 10.07
C ASP A 120 -25.55 -2.51 10.09
N GLU A 121 -26.85 -2.21 9.93
CA GLU A 121 -27.40 -0.85 10.12
C GLU A 121 -28.21 -0.68 11.42
N GLY A 122 -28.29 -1.67 12.34
CA GLY A 122 -29.22 -1.45 13.48
C GLY A 122 -29.32 -2.41 14.66
N HIS A 123 -28.33 -3.25 15.00
CA HIS A 123 -28.32 -3.95 16.30
C HIS A 123 -27.03 -3.67 17.09
N VAL A 124 -26.81 -2.38 17.40
CA VAL A 124 -25.93 -1.97 18.49
C VAL A 124 -26.63 -2.34 19.81
N GLY A 125 -26.58 -3.62 20.16
CA GLY A 125 -26.91 -4.13 21.48
C GLY A 125 -25.65 -4.09 22.35
N GLU A 126 -25.64 -3.16 23.31
CA GLU A 126 -24.70 -2.97 24.40
C GLU A 126 -23.84 -4.21 24.77
N SER A 127 -22.59 -4.27 24.30
CA SER A 127 -21.40 -4.55 25.14
C SER A 127 -20.11 -4.59 24.30
N HIS A 128 -19.23 -3.65 24.66
CA HIS A 128 -17.81 -3.58 24.32
C HIS A 128 -17.42 -3.12 22.91
N GLU A 129 -17.05 -1.83 22.84
CA GLU A 129 -16.13 -1.16 21.90
C GLU A 129 -14.79 -1.89 21.62
N ALA A 130 -14.55 -3.08 22.18
CA ALA A 130 -13.39 -3.93 21.88
C ALA A 130 -13.70 -5.07 20.90
N THR A 131 -14.98 -5.28 20.55
CA THR A 131 -15.48 -6.39 19.69
C THR A 131 -16.10 -5.86 18.40
N ALA A 132 -15.79 -4.62 18.00
CA ALA A 132 -16.38 -3.95 16.84
C ALA A 132 -15.85 -4.46 15.47
N ASN A 133 -14.90 -5.41 15.45
CA ASN A 133 -14.20 -5.82 14.23
C ASN A 133 -14.35 -7.29 13.82
N LYS A 134 -15.11 -8.13 14.55
CA LYS A 134 -15.36 -9.52 14.11
C LYS A 134 -16.67 -9.64 13.31
N THR A 135 -16.93 -8.71 12.40
CA THR A 135 -18.02 -8.88 11.44
C THR A 135 -17.54 -9.73 10.27
N LEU A 136 -18.41 -10.56 9.71
CA LEU A 136 -18.07 -11.42 8.56
C LEU A 136 -17.53 -10.58 7.38
N ILE A 137 -18.15 -9.42 7.13
CA ILE A 137 -17.72 -8.44 6.11
C ILE A 137 -16.34 -7.86 6.47
N GLY A 138 -16.12 -7.51 7.73
CA GLY A 138 -14.86 -6.98 8.23
C GLY A 138 -13.72 -7.95 8.01
N GLU A 139 -13.91 -9.21 8.41
CA GLU A 139 -12.94 -10.30 8.28
C GLU A 139 -12.67 -10.66 6.80
N ALA A 140 -13.72 -10.74 5.97
CA ALA A 140 -13.56 -10.98 4.53
C ALA A 140 -12.76 -9.85 3.85
N GLY A 141 -12.92 -8.61 4.31
CA GLY A 141 -12.20 -7.45 3.81
C GLY A 141 -10.74 -7.33 4.26
N ARG A 142 -10.24 -8.19 5.17
CA ARG A 142 -8.87 -8.08 5.71
C ARG A 142 -7.80 -8.37 4.68
N VAL A 143 -7.96 -9.42 3.87
CA VAL A 143 -6.93 -9.77 2.88
C VAL A 143 -6.80 -8.69 1.80
N PRO A 144 -7.89 -8.20 1.15
CA PRO A 144 -7.79 -7.10 0.20
C PRO A 144 -7.24 -5.81 0.79
N ARG A 145 -7.58 -5.50 2.05
CA ARG A 145 -6.99 -4.35 2.78
C ARG A 145 -5.50 -4.54 2.99
N THR A 146 -5.05 -5.75 3.30
CA THR A 146 -3.62 -6.06 3.45
C THR A 146 -2.88 -5.98 2.12
N ILE A 147 -3.50 -6.39 1.01
CA ILE A 147 -2.97 -6.18 -0.34
C ILE A 147 -2.79 -4.69 -0.62
N ALA A 148 -3.82 -3.87 -0.39
CA ALA A 148 -3.73 -2.42 -0.58
C ALA A 148 -2.64 -1.78 0.29
N PHE A 149 -2.58 -2.16 1.57
CA PHE A 149 -1.54 -1.72 2.50
C PHE A 149 -0.13 -2.10 2.01
N THR A 150 0.04 -3.33 1.51
CA THR A 150 1.33 -3.82 1.01
C THR A 150 1.73 -3.16 -0.31
N VAL A 151 0.77 -2.92 -1.21
CA VAL A 151 0.99 -2.15 -2.45
C VAL A 151 1.45 -0.74 -2.10
N LEU A 152 0.78 -0.06 -1.15
CA LEU A 152 1.17 1.28 -0.73
C LEU A 152 2.60 1.30 -0.17
N ALA A 153 2.94 0.38 0.75
CA ALA A 153 4.28 0.29 1.34
C ALA A 153 5.36 -0.01 0.28
N PHE A 154 5.11 -0.94 -0.64
CA PHE A 154 6.05 -1.19 -1.74
C PHE A 154 6.18 0.03 -2.66
N THR A 155 5.08 0.67 -3.00
CA THR A 155 5.07 1.87 -3.84
C THR A 155 5.97 2.96 -3.22
N GLN A 156 5.87 3.22 -1.92
CA GLN A 156 6.72 4.19 -1.24
C GLN A 156 8.20 3.79 -1.24
N MET A 157 8.51 2.52 -1.00
CA MET A 157 9.90 2.03 -1.10
C MET A 157 10.47 2.21 -2.53
N PHE A 158 9.67 1.93 -3.55
CA PHE A 158 10.05 2.11 -4.96
C PHE A 158 10.14 3.57 -5.38
N GLU A 159 9.28 4.43 -4.84
CA GLU A 159 9.33 5.87 -5.03
C GLU A 159 10.65 6.45 -4.48
N VAL A 160 11.00 6.09 -3.24
CA VAL A 160 12.27 6.50 -2.60
C VAL A 160 13.46 6.08 -3.47
N MET A 161 13.46 4.83 -3.97
CA MET A 161 14.51 4.36 -4.88
C MET A 161 14.56 5.18 -6.18
N ALA A 162 13.40 5.51 -6.74
CA ALA A 162 13.32 6.29 -7.97
C ALA A 162 13.84 7.71 -7.75
N ILE A 163 13.50 8.38 -6.65
CA ILE A 163 13.93 9.77 -6.38
C ILE A 163 15.42 9.86 -6.00
N HIS A 164 15.99 8.84 -5.35
CA HIS A 164 17.40 8.80 -4.90
C HIS A 164 18.41 9.17 -6.00
N ALA A 165 18.14 8.76 -7.24
CA ALA A 165 19.08 9.01 -8.33
C ALA A 165 19.13 10.50 -8.79
N GLY A 166 18.26 11.35 -8.21
CA GLY A 166 18.05 12.74 -8.64
C GLY A 166 17.48 12.83 -10.06
N ASP A 167 17.32 14.05 -10.57
CA ASP A 167 16.74 14.27 -11.91
C ASP A 167 17.71 13.90 -13.04
N LYS A 168 19.02 14.01 -12.77
CA LYS A 168 20.09 13.86 -13.77
C LYS A 168 20.48 12.41 -14.05
N LEU A 169 20.23 11.48 -13.14
CA LEU A 169 20.65 10.07 -13.29
C LEU A 169 19.48 9.11 -13.05
N SER A 170 19.47 7.98 -13.75
CA SER A 170 18.50 6.91 -13.52
C SER A 170 18.98 6.01 -12.39
N PHE A 171 18.04 5.51 -11.58
CA PHE A 171 18.31 4.59 -10.49
C PHE A 171 19.16 3.40 -10.94
N PHE A 172 18.82 2.80 -12.08
CA PHE A 172 19.53 1.64 -12.63
C PHE A 172 21.03 1.88 -12.92
N ARG A 173 21.46 3.15 -13.04
CA ARG A 173 22.86 3.50 -13.30
C ARG A 173 23.66 3.77 -12.03
N VAL A 174 23.04 4.39 -11.02
CA VAL A 174 23.69 4.77 -9.76
C VAL A 174 23.59 3.66 -8.73
N TRP A 175 22.46 2.94 -8.73
CA TRP A 175 22.05 2.00 -7.69
C TRP A 175 22.18 2.67 -6.30
N PHE A 176 22.47 1.88 -5.27
CA PHE A 176 22.77 2.36 -3.92
C PHE A 176 24.27 2.59 -3.65
N ARG A 177 25.12 2.72 -4.68
CA ARG A 177 26.58 2.75 -4.46
C ARG A 177 27.06 3.97 -3.68
N LYS A 178 26.36 5.11 -3.81
CA LYS A 178 26.74 6.36 -3.16
C LYS A 178 26.16 6.51 -1.75
N ASN A 179 25.00 5.92 -1.48
CA ASN A 179 24.32 5.99 -0.20
C ASN A 179 23.94 4.58 0.29
N GLN A 180 24.86 3.91 0.99
CA GLN A 180 24.60 2.59 1.58
C GLN A 180 23.59 2.65 2.73
N LEU A 181 23.44 3.80 3.39
CA LEU A 181 22.42 3.98 4.43
C LEU A 181 21.01 3.85 3.85
N LEU A 182 20.78 4.41 2.65
CA LEU A 182 19.51 4.26 1.96
C LEU A 182 19.20 2.81 1.60
N PHE A 183 20.22 2.03 1.18
CA PHE A 183 20.04 0.60 0.94
C PHE A 183 19.56 -0.12 2.20
N TRP A 184 20.23 0.12 3.34
CA TRP A 184 19.85 -0.50 4.60
C TRP A 184 18.49 -0.03 5.10
N ALA A 185 18.13 1.24 4.88
CA ALA A 185 16.82 1.76 5.19
C ALA A 185 15.74 1.02 4.37
N VAL A 186 15.85 0.98 3.05
CA VAL A 186 14.89 0.29 2.16
C VAL A 186 14.82 -1.21 2.47
N LEU A 187 15.96 -1.86 2.74
CA LEU A 187 15.99 -3.28 3.11
C LEU A 187 15.29 -3.51 4.46
N SER A 188 15.55 -2.66 5.45
CA SER A 188 14.91 -2.76 6.76
C SER A 188 13.41 -2.51 6.70
N THR A 189 12.94 -1.56 5.89
CA THR A 189 11.50 -1.31 5.68
C THR A 189 10.84 -2.47 4.95
N PHE A 190 11.52 -3.10 4.00
CA PHE A 190 11.03 -4.31 3.35
C PHE A 190 10.89 -5.46 4.34
N ILE A 191 11.88 -5.69 5.21
CA ILE A 191 11.81 -6.71 6.26
C ILE A 191 10.67 -6.39 7.24
N LEU A 192 10.56 -5.14 7.71
CA LEU A 192 9.46 -4.72 8.58
C LEU A 192 8.10 -4.94 7.92
N GLN A 193 7.97 -4.65 6.63
CA GLN A 193 6.74 -4.91 5.88
C GLN A 193 6.39 -6.41 5.89
N LEU A 194 7.37 -7.30 5.71
CA LEU A 194 7.14 -8.75 5.81
C LEU A 194 6.78 -9.18 7.23
N LEU A 195 7.40 -8.60 8.25
CA LEU A 195 7.06 -8.90 9.64
C LEU A 195 5.61 -8.52 9.94
N VAL A 196 5.16 -7.35 9.47
CA VAL A 196 3.78 -6.87 9.68
C VAL A 196 2.72 -7.82 9.15
N ILE A 197 3.00 -8.53 8.05
CA ILE A 197 2.03 -9.41 7.39
C ILE A 197 2.19 -10.89 7.74
N TYR A 198 3.28 -11.29 8.43
CA TYR A 198 3.54 -12.70 8.76
C TYR A 198 3.71 -12.98 10.26
N VAL A 199 3.95 -11.96 11.09
CA VAL A 199 4.07 -12.13 12.55
C VAL A 199 2.71 -11.97 13.20
N PRO A 200 2.17 -12.99 13.92
CA PRO A 200 0.82 -12.94 14.50
C PRO A 200 0.54 -11.71 15.37
N PHE A 201 1.50 -11.33 16.22
CA PHE A 201 1.38 -10.14 17.07
C PHE A 201 1.17 -8.85 16.27
N LEU A 202 1.88 -8.69 15.14
CA LEU A 202 1.74 -7.51 14.30
C LEU A 202 0.46 -7.58 13.44
N GLN A 203 0.04 -8.79 13.04
CA GLN A 203 -1.20 -8.99 12.32
C GLN A 203 -2.43 -8.58 13.12
N GLU A 204 -2.44 -8.92 14.42
CA GLU A 204 -3.49 -8.52 15.35
C GLU A 204 -3.46 -6.99 15.58
N MET A 205 -2.27 -6.41 15.77
CA MET A 205 -2.15 -4.96 16.03
C MET A 205 -2.54 -4.09 14.82
N LEU A 206 -2.31 -4.58 13.59
CA LEU A 206 -2.50 -3.82 12.36
C LEU A 206 -3.67 -4.31 11.50
N ASP A 207 -4.49 -5.25 12.00
CA ASP A 207 -5.57 -5.90 11.26
C ASP A 207 -5.13 -6.40 9.88
N THR A 208 -3.97 -7.06 9.82
CA THR A 208 -3.45 -7.64 8.57
C THR A 208 -3.71 -9.14 8.50
N SER A 209 -3.58 -9.69 7.29
CA SER A 209 -3.70 -11.11 7.02
C SER A 209 -2.50 -11.61 6.20
N PRO A 210 -2.11 -12.89 6.31
CA PRO A 210 -1.00 -13.42 5.55
C PRO A 210 -1.34 -13.43 4.05
N LEU A 211 -0.46 -12.86 3.24
CA LEU A 211 -0.55 -12.93 1.78
C LEU A 211 0.06 -14.23 1.29
N ASN A 212 -0.63 -14.87 0.34
CA ASN A 212 -0.05 -15.97 -0.42
C ASN A 212 0.96 -15.43 -1.46
N MET A 213 1.65 -16.34 -2.15
CA MET A 213 2.68 -15.95 -3.12
C MET A 213 2.13 -15.15 -4.30
N ALA A 214 0.91 -15.46 -4.77
CA ALA A 214 0.31 -14.73 -5.89
C ALA A 214 -0.05 -13.29 -5.51
N GLU A 215 -0.65 -13.10 -4.33
CA GLU A 215 -1.00 -11.79 -3.76
C GLU A 215 0.24 -10.95 -3.48
N MET A 216 1.31 -11.59 -2.98
CA MET A 216 2.60 -10.94 -2.74
C MET A 216 3.23 -10.47 -4.06
N VAL A 217 3.30 -11.34 -5.06
CA VAL A 217 3.86 -11.02 -6.38
C VAL A 217 3.04 -9.91 -7.05
N LEU A 218 1.71 -10.00 -7.00
CA LEU A 218 0.82 -8.94 -7.47
C LEU A 218 1.14 -7.60 -6.78
N SER A 219 1.22 -7.61 -5.44
CA SER A 219 1.49 -6.40 -4.67
C SER A 219 2.85 -5.79 -5.03
N PHE A 220 3.87 -6.64 -5.21
CA PHE A 220 5.20 -6.22 -5.63
C PHE A 220 5.21 -5.64 -7.04
N ILE A 221 4.51 -6.26 -8.00
CA ILE A 221 4.42 -5.78 -9.39
C ILE A 221 3.71 -4.42 -9.43
N LEU A 222 2.58 -4.29 -8.73
CA LEU A 222 1.85 -3.02 -8.66
C LEU A 222 2.70 -1.94 -8.00
N GLY A 223 3.38 -2.25 -6.88
CA GLY A 223 4.29 -1.32 -6.22
C GLY A 223 5.45 -0.89 -7.13
N ALA A 224 6.08 -1.85 -7.82
CA ALA A 224 7.20 -1.57 -8.71
C ALA A 224 6.82 -0.71 -9.92
N ALA A 225 5.53 -0.66 -10.31
CA ALA A 225 5.06 0.16 -11.42
C ALA A 225 5.39 1.65 -11.26
N VAL A 226 5.41 2.15 -10.02
CA VAL A 226 5.78 3.55 -9.74
C VAL A 226 7.22 3.86 -10.12
N LEU A 227 8.14 2.92 -9.94
CA LEU A 227 9.55 3.08 -10.29
C LEU A 227 9.69 3.33 -11.80
N PHE A 228 8.98 2.54 -12.61
CA PHE A 228 8.99 2.71 -14.05
C PHE A 228 8.32 4.01 -14.48
N ALA A 229 7.20 4.38 -13.86
CA ALA A 229 6.50 5.62 -14.17
C ALA A 229 7.39 6.86 -13.89
N VAL A 230 8.06 6.90 -12.74
CA VAL A 230 8.98 7.99 -12.37
C VAL A 230 10.22 8.02 -13.27
N GLU A 231 10.79 6.86 -13.62
CA GLU A 231 11.91 6.82 -14.56
C GLU A 231 11.51 7.29 -15.98
N ILE A 232 10.29 6.96 -16.45
CA ILE A 232 9.77 7.47 -17.71
C ILE A 232 9.62 9.00 -17.66
N GLU A 233 9.08 9.55 -16.56
CA GLU A 233 8.97 10.99 -16.36
C GLU A 233 10.34 11.67 -16.45
N LYS A 234 11.35 11.13 -15.75
CA LYS A 234 12.73 11.63 -15.82
C LYS A 234 13.29 11.59 -17.24
N LEU A 235 13.02 10.53 -17.99
CA LEU A 235 13.47 10.40 -19.38
C LEU A 235 12.83 11.44 -20.30
N ILE A 236 11.54 11.77 -20.11
CA ILE A 236 10.85 12.79 -20.87
C ILE A 236 11.45 14.17 -20.58
N ILE A 237 11.60 14.52 -19.29
CA ILE A 237 12.18 15.80 -18.87
C ILE A 237 13.59 15.99 -19.43
N ARG A 238 14.42 14.94 -19.42
CA ARG A 238 15.78 14.99 -20.00
C ARG A 238 15.77 15.26 -21.50
N LYS A 239 14.83 14.69 -22.24
CA LYS A 239 14.71 14.92 -23.69
C LYS A 239 14.27 16.34 -24.00
N GLU A 240 13.33 16.88 -23.21
CA GLU A 240 12.88 18.27 -23.35
C GLU A 240 14.01 19.25 -23.07
N GLN A 241 14.80 19.01 -22.01
CA GLN A 241 15.96 19.85 -21.68
C GLN A 241 17.10 19.77 -22.70
N ALA A 242 17.29 18.63 -23.38
CA ALA A 242 18.31 18.46 -24.42
C ALA A 242 17.90 19.04 -25.78
N ALA A 243 16.61 19.32 -25.98
CA ALA A 243 16.07 19.92 -27.21
C ALA A 243 16.11 21.46 -27.20
N HIS A 244 16.41 22.07 -26.05
CA HIS A 244 16.54 23.52 -25.85
C HIS A 244 18.00 23.91 -25.62
#